data_AF-A0A2Z4ZQ89-F1
#
_entry.id   AF-A0A2Z4ZQ89-F1
#
_cell.length_a   1.000
_cell.length_b   1.000
_cell.length_c   1.000
_cell.angle_alpha   90.00
_cell.angle_beta   90.00
_cell.angle_gamma   90.00
#
_symmetry.space_group_name_H-M   'P 1'
#
loop_
_entity.id
_entity.type
_entity.pdbx_description
1 polymer ?
#
loop_
_entity_poly.entity_id
_entity_poly.type
_entity_poly.pdbx_seq_one_letter_code
_entity_poly.pdbx_strand_id
1 'polypeptide(L)'
;MTNQNEEKEILAIDPAIIVGMVSVVHPVNPDGGVPLRLLSNGLLPLLVRPWIEQEEYDDARLLLGDSDTPVLNKTILPGEKNQDFTLNLPDALLSNGINKLRLSVLRVGHTQPETSRPLTVLFHRPQPGGEVSTPGDNPNLSLALPADVIANGVDAARAAQGVIVTLGYPYMRDRDVITLDRDSQEMSYTVNANEAAAGKVDIILRTADFWQDNPRFALRFRVTDQLGNSSGPQAIWSRTTYIDVHIRQPSLDLTKPRVLEAMELNGERLNFERDFYYAEFANVEVNYIGSAPGQTVKVFWIGRNATYGSEIQTVAFAGQTLNFQVPRNEVVDCIGTGAEVRYTVRLPGTATDIPSRDLDITVTPQKHALREPTLDGSKTNLRAYHPALFTPHTARMALFGVTARYGDEIRITAGTSQTDLAVPPAWIAENRGKPIMVNWTLRETGTGTPIIFSWFLRLIA
;
A
#
# COMPACT_ATOMS: atom_id res chain seq x y z
N MET A 1 72.96 -20.09 -29.29
CA MET A 1 71.53 -20.34 -28.92
C MET A 1 70.77 -19.05 -28.60
N THR A 2 71.35 -17.86 -28.80
CA THR A 2 70.73 -16.57 -28.47
C THR A 2 69.90 -15.96 -29.61
N ASN A 3 70.27 -16.15 -30.88
CA ASN A 3 69.55 -15.54 -32.02
C ASN A 3 68.17 -16.15 -32.32
N GLN A 4 67.94 -17.44 -32.05
CA GLN A 4 66.67 -18.09 -32.38
C GLN A 4 65.50 -17.67 -31.48
N ASN A 5 65.77 -17.25 -30.25
CA ASN A 5 64.71 -16.75 -29.36
C ASN A 5 64.39 -15.28 -29.64
N GLU A 6 65.39 -14.46 -30.00
CA GLU A 6 65.19 -13.07 -30.42
C GLU A 6 64.46 -12.98 -31.77
N GLU A 7 64.80 -13.78 -32.77
CA GLU A 7 64.05 -13.86 -34.05
C GLU A 7 62.60 -14.31 -33.86
N LYS A 8 62.33 -15.18 -32.88
CA LYS A 8 60.99 -15.70 -32.58
C LYS A 8 60.14 -14.70 -31.78
N GLU A 9 60.76 -13.83 -30.98
CA GLU A 9 60.10 -12.67 -30.36
C GLU A 9 59.78 -11.57 -31.39
N ILE A 10 60.63 -11.39 -32.40
CA ILE A 10 60.43 -10.40 -33.49
C ILE A 10 59.32 -10.82 -34.47
N LEU A 11 59.00 -12.11 -34.61
CA LEU A 11 57.92 -12.60 -35.47
C LEU A 11 56.59 -12.84 -34.74
N ALA A 12 56.49 -12.45 -33.46
CA ALA A 12 55.30 -12.71 -32.65
C ALA A 12 54.02 -12.06 -33.23
N ILE A 13 52.98 -12.87 -33.41
CA ILE A 13 51.67 -12.41 -33.87
C ILE A 13 50.92 -11.79 -32.68
N ASP A 14 50.50 -10.53 -32.82
CA ASP A 14 49.63 -9.88 -31.84
C ASP A 14 48.22 -10.49 -31.84
N PRO A 15 47.56 -10.60 -30.68
CA PRO A 15 46.14 -10.97 -30.64
C PRO A 15 45.30 -9.95 -31.40
N ALA A 16 44.16 -10.40 -31.93
CA ALA A 16 43.16 -9.48 -32.47
C ALA A 16 42.66 -8.52 -31.38
N ILE A 17 42.21 -7.34 -31.77
CA ILE A 17 41.76 -6.27 -30.86
C ILE A 17 40.25 -6.13 -30.97
N ILE A 18 39.56 -6.17 -29.83
CA ILE A 18 38.15 -5.80 -29.73
C ILE A 18 38.06 -4.37 -29.19
N VAL A 19 37.69 -3.42 -30.06
CA VAL A 19 37.56 -2.02 -29.66
C VAL A 19 36.29 -1.84 -28.83
N GLY A 20 36.42 -1.19 -27.66
CA GLY A 20 35.29 -0.88 -26.78
C GLY A 20 34.98 -1.94 -25.72
N MET A 21 35.89 -2.90 -25.48
CA MET A 21 35.80 -3.80 -24.32
C MET A 21 35.70 -3.01 -23.01
N VAL A 22 35.07 -3.63 -22.03
CA VAL A 22 34.94 -3.08 -20.67
C VAL A 22 35.74 -3.90 -19.68
N SER A 23 36.19 -3.28 -18.59
CA SER A 23 36.82 -4.00 -17.49
C SER A 23 35.77 -4.84 -16.76
N VAL A 24 36.13 -6.07 -16.42
CA VAL A 24 35.25 -7.03 -15.72
C VAL A 24 35.97 -7.67 -14.55
N VAL A 25 35.22 -8.13 -13.57
CA VAL A 25 35.78 -8.83 -12.39
C VAL A 25 35.31 -10.29 -12.45
N HIS A 26 36.25 -11.19 -12.70
CA HIS A 26 35.99 -12.62 -12.85
C HIS A 26 37.17 -13.44 -12.31
N PRO A 27 36.95 -14.63 -11.71
CA PRO A 27 38.04 -15.44 -11.13
C PRO A 27 39.18 -15.80 -12.09
N VAL A 28 38.87 -15.91 -13.40
CA VAL A 28 39.85 -16.21 -14.46
C VAL A 28 40.60 -14.97 -14.96
N ASN A 29 40.20 -13.77 -14.52
CA ASN A 29 40.80 -12.48 -14.89
C ASN A 29 40.99 -12.31 -16.42
N PRO A 30 39.91 -12.30 -17.21
CA PRO A 30 39.99 -12.13 -18.67
C PRO A 30 40.56 -10.75 -19.03
N ASP A 31 41.09 -10.62 -20.25
CA ASP A 31 41.60 -9.36 -20.80
C ASP A 31 40.51 -8.27 -20.88
N GLY A 32 39.23 -8.66 -20.96
CA GLY A 32 38.09 -7.74 -20.91
C GLY A 32 36.74 -8.42 -21.06
N GLY A 33 35.67 -7.61 -21.01
CA GLY A 33 34.31 -8.00 -21.33
C GLY A 33 33.88 -7.45 -22.68
N VAL A 34 33.01 -8.19 -23.39
CA VAL A 34 32.43 -7.80 -24.68
C VAL A 34 30.95 -7.44 -24.49
N PRO A 35 30.60 -6.14 -24.40
CA PRO A 35 29.22 -5.68 -24.38
C PRO A 35 28.47 -6.06 -25.66
N LEU A 36 27.16 -6.35 -25.57
CA LEU A 36 26.33 -6.67 -26.74
C LEU A 36 26.24 -5.50 -27.73
N ARG A 37 26.39 -4.25 -27.24
CA ARG A 37 26.43 -3.04 -28.09
C ARG A 37 27.63 -3.00 -29.06
N LEU A 38 28.64 -3.86 -28.89
CA LEU A 38 29.74 -3.99 -29.84
C LEU A 38 29.38 -4.87 -31.04
N LEU A 39 28.27 -5.60 -30.97
CA LEU A 39 27.79 -6.42 -32.08
C LEU A 39 27.04 -5.55 -33.09
N SER A 40 27.34 -5.76 -34.37
CA SER A 40 26.61 -5.17 -35.49
C SER A 40 26.04 -6.29 -36.36
N ASN A 41 24.71 -6.41 -36.42
CA ASN A 41 24.02 -7.47 -37.16
C ASN A 41 24.50 -8.90 -36.81
N GLY A 42 24.77 -9.17 -35.53
CA GLY A 42 25.28 -10.47 -35.05
C GLY A 42 26.76 -10.71 -35.33
N LEU A 43 27.51 -9.68 -35.70
CA LEU A 43 28.95 -9.78 -35.95
C LEU A 43 29.73 -8.92 -34.95
N LEU A 44 30.77 -9.51 -34.36
CA LEU A 44 31.77 -8.83 -33.54
C LEU A 44 32.98 -8.46 -34.41
N PRO A 45 33.23 -7.17 -34.66
CA PRO A 45 34.41 -6.75 -35.41
C PRO A 45 35.69 -6.93 -34.57
N LEU A 46 36.64 -7.68 -35.11
CA LEU A 46 37.97 -7.89 -34.56
C LEU A 46 38.98 -7.15 -35.42
N LEU A 47 39.59 -6.10 -34.89
CA LEU A 47 40.66 -5.36 -35.56
C LEU A 47 41.95 -6.19 -35.50
N VAL A 48 42.52 -6.49 -36.65
CA VAL A 48 43.81 -7.18 -36.77
C VAL A 48 44.82 -6.18 -37.32
N ARG A 49 45.88 -5.97 -36.55
CA ARG A 49 47.04 -5.18 -36.99
C ARG A 49 47.94 -6.02 -37.89
N PRO A 50 48.68 -5.40 -38.82
CA PRO A 50 49.66 -6.13 -39.61
C PRO A 50 50.73 -6.71 -38.68
N TRP A 51 51.08 -7.98 -38.90
CA TRP A 51 52.24 -8.61 -38.27
C TRP A 51 53.52 -8.21 -38.99
N ILE A 52 54.65 -8.42 -38.32
CA ILE A 52 55.98 -8.15 -38.87
C ILE A 52 56.20 -9.01 -40.12
N GLU A 53 56.64 -8.37 -41.20
CA GLU A 53 56.84 -8.98 -42.52
C GLU A 53 55.56 -9.58 -43.13
N GLN A 54 54.39 -8.95 -42.91
CA GLN A 54 53.17 -9.34 -43.59
C GLN A 54 53.35 -9.25 -45.11
N GLU A 55 53.02 -10.33 -45.83
CA GLU A 55 53.10 -10.40 -47.28
C GLU A 55 51.74 -10.65 -47.93
N GLU A 56 51.66 -10.33 -49.23
CA GLU A 56 50.51 -10.72 -50.04
C GLU A 56 50.38 -12.25 -50.04
N TYR A 57 49.13 -12.73 -49.97
CA TYR A 57 48.76 -14.14 -49.89
C TYR A 57 49.04 -14.85 -48.55
N ASP A 58 49.49 -14.13 -47.52
CA ASP A 58 49.41 -14.64 -46.16
C ASP A 58 47.94 -14.90 -45.77
N ASP A 59 47.68 -15.92 -44.95
CA ASP A 59 46.33 -16.30 -44.52
C ASP A 59 46.17 -16.09 -43.01
N ALA A 60 45.38 -15.08 -42.63
CA ALA A 60 45.00 -14.82 -41.25
C ALA A 60 43.77 -15.65 -40.87
N ARG A 61 43.86 -16.38 -39.76
CA ARG A 61 42.85 -17.32 -39.28
C ARG A 61 42.47 -16.99 -37.84
N LEU A 62 41.18 -16.99 -37.56
CA LEU A 62 40.69 -16.92 -36.19
C LEU A 62 40.39 -18.32 -35.67
N LEU A 63 40.99 -18.66 -34.54
CA LEU A 63 40.76 -19.90 -33.80
C LEU A 63 39.98 -19.58 -32.51
N LEU A 64 39.06 -20.47 -32.13
CA LEU A 64 38.30 -20.36 -30.88
C LEU A 64 38.64 -21.50 -29.91
N GLY A 65 38.74 -21.16 -28.63
CA GLY A 65 39.09 -22.11 -27.58
C GLY A 65 40.48 -22.70 -27.80
N ASP A 66 40.58 -24.01 -27.58
CA ASP A 66 41.79 -24.80 -27.81
C ASP A 66 41.75 -25.57 -29.15
N SER A 67 40.71 -25.34 -29.98
CA SER A 67 40.63 -25.93 -31.32
C SER A 67 41.52 -25.18 -32.30
N ASP A 68 42.29 -25.90 -33.10
CA ASP A 68 43.09 -25.35 -34.20
C ASP A 68 42.33 -25.33 -35.54
N THR A 69 41.04 -25.69 -35.54
CA THR A 69 40.18 -25.48 -36.71
C THR A 69 39.80 -24.00 -36.81
N PRO A 70 40.10 -23.32 -37.92
CA PRO A 70 39.74 -21.93 -38.11
C PRO A 70 38.23 -21.77 -38.24
N VAL A 71 37.68 -20.78 -37.54
CA VAL A 71 36.26 -20.41 -37.65
C VAL A 71 36.04 -19.26 -38.64
N LEU A 72 37.11 -18.49 -38.91
CA LEU A 72 37.18 -17.44 -39.92
C LEU A 72 38.57 -17.44 -40.52
N ASN A 73 38.66 -17.00 -41.76
CA ASN A 73 39.94 -16.69 -42.40
C ASN A 73 39.81 -15.47 -43.31
N LYS A 74 40.96 -14.84 -43.57
CA LYS A 74 41.14 -13.82 -44.60
C LYS A 74 42.54 -13.97 -45.18
N THR A 75 42.60 -14.11 -46.50
CA THR A 75 43.84 -13.99 -47.26
C THR A 75 44.16 -12.52 -47.51
N ILE A 76 45.40 -12.11 -47.28
CA ILE A 76 45.89 -10.77 -47.59
C ILE A 76 45.99 -10.64 -49.12
N LEU A 77 45.24 -9.71 -49.70
CA LEU A 77 45.22 -9.51 -51.16
C LEU A 77 46.28 -8.49 -51.60
N PRO A 78 46.64 -8.47 -52.90
CA PRO A 78 47.48 -7.43 -53.45
C PRO A 78 46.96 -6.02 -53.12
N GLY A 79 47.84 -5.19 -52.55
CA GLY A 79 47.49 -3.85 -52.06
C GLY A 79 46.96 -3.75 -50.63
N GLU A 80 46.75 -4.87 -49.92
CA GLU A 80 46.38 -4.90 -48.49
C GLU A 80 47.58 -5.08 -47.54
N LYS A 81 48.80 -5.23 -48.10
CA LYS A 81 50.04 -5.42 -47.33
C LYS A 81 50.26 -4.29 -46.33
N ASN A 82 50.61 -4.68 -45.10
CA ASN A 82 50.90 -3.80 -43.96
C ASN A 82 49.72 -2.87 -43.58
N GLN A 83 48.48 -3.30 -43.83
CA GLN A 83 47.28 -2.57 -43.46
C GLN A 83 46.49 -3.30 -42.38
N ASP A 84 45.85 -2.51 -41.52
CA ASP A 84 44.85 -3.03 -40.59
C ASP A 84 43.66 -3.59 -41.37
N PHE A 85 43.10 -4.69 -40.90
CA PHE A 85 41.86 -5.24 -41.44
C PHE A 85 40.95 -5.74 -40.32
N THR A 86 39.70 -6.04 -40.67
CA THR A 86 38.71 -6.53 -39.71
C THR A 86 38.29 -7.95 -40.04
N LEU A 87 38.31 -8.83 -39.04
CA LEU A 87 37.61 -10.10 -39.06
C LEU A 87 36.28 -9.94 -38.33
N ASN A 88 35.17 -10.24 -38.99
CA ASN A 88 33.83 -10.10 -38.41
C ASN A 88 33.38 -11.45 -37.85
N LEU A 89 33.54 -11.66 -36.54
CA LEU A 89 33.20 -12.91 -35.86
C LEU A 89 31.69 -13.02 -35.63
N PRO A 90 31.00 -14.04 -36.19
CA PRO A 90 29.61 -14.33 -35.81
C PRO A 90 29.48 -14.58 -34.32
N ASP A 91 28.58 -13.84 -33.67
CA ASP A 91 28.34 -13.91 -32.24
C ASP A 91 27.78 -15.28 -31.80
N ALA A 92 27.09 -15.99 -32.70
CA ALA A 92 26.62 -17.36 -32.51
C ALA A 92 27.76 -18.37 -32.24
N LEU A 93 29.01 -18.01 -32.54
CA LEU A 93 30.19 -18.82 -32.22
C LEU A 93 30.76 -18.54 -30.83
N LEU A 94 30.32 -17.47 -30.17
CA LEU A 94 30.70 -17.16 -28.79
C LEU A 94 29.82 -17.93 -27.81
N SER A 95 30.43 -18.46 -26.76
CA SER A 95 29.73 -19.10 -25.65
C SER A 95 29.39 -18.08 -24.56
N ASN A 96 28.29 -18.29 -23.84
CA ASN A 96 28.01 -17.52 -22.63
C ASN A 96 29.06 -17.86 -21.55
N GLY A 97 29.84 -16.87 -21.13
CA GLY A 97 30.97 -17.01 -20.22
C GLY A 97 32.30 -16.60 -20.86
N ILE A 98 33.38 -17.26 -20.46
CA ILE A 98 34.73 -16.98 -20.95
C ILE A 98 34.95 -17.58 -22.34
N ASN A 99 35.43 -16.75 -23.26
CA ASN A 99 35.81 -17.12 -24.61
C ASN A 99 37.30 -16.86 -24.81
N LYS A 100 37.96 -17.74 -25.55
CA LYS A 100 39.39 -17.65 -25.88
C LYS A 100 39.53 -17.51 -27.39
N LEU A 101 40.08 -16.38 -27.84
CA LEU A 101 40.30 -16.06 -29.25
C LEU A 101 41.81 -16.10 -29.52
N ARG A 102 42.22 -16.76 -30.59
CA ARG A 102 43.63 -16.78 -31.03
C ARG A 102 43.70 -16.44 -32.52
N LEU A 103 44.49 -15.43 -32.85
CA LEU A 103 44.88 -15.15 -34.23
C LEU A 103 46.01 -16.10 -34.63
N SER A 104 45.86 -16.77 -35.75
CA SER A 104 46.84 -17.68 -36.33
C SER A 104 47.15 -17.26 -37.77
N VAL A 105 48.41 -17.13 -38.14
CA VAL A 105 48.85 -16.64 -39.45
C VAL A 105 49.62 -17.74 -40.15
N LEU A 106 49.19 -18.13 -41.35
CA LEU A 106 49.96 -18.97 -42.24
C LEU A 106 50.59 -18.08 -43.32
N ARG A 107 51.90 -17.87 -43.24
CA ARG A 107 52.63 -17.10 -44.24
C ARG A 107 52.67 -17.81 -45.59
N VAL A 108 52.69 -17.04 -46.67
CA VAL A 108 52.81 -17.59 -48.03
C VAL A 108 54.07 -18.46 -48.16
N GLY A 109 53.91 -19.68 -48.70
CA GLY A 109 55.00 -20.65 -48.86
C GLY A 109 55.40 -21.40 -47.58
N HIS A 110 54.82 -21.07 -46.41
CA HIS A 110 55.05 -21.80 -45.17
C HIS A 110 54.00 -22.92 -44.97
N THR A 111 54.35 -23.94 -44.18
CA THR A 111 53.45 -25.07 -43.86
C THR A 111 52.96 -25.06 -42.41
N GLN A 112 53.63 -24.31 -41.52
CA GLN A 112 53.27 -24.20 -40.11
C GLN A 112 52.80 -22.77 -39.83
N PRO A 113 51.63 -22.60 -39.20
CA PRO A 113 51.15 -21.28 -38.84
C PRO A 113 51.77 -20.79 -37.51
N GLU A 114 51.88 -19.48 -37.38
CA GLU A 114 52.28 -18.79 -36.16
C GLU A 114 51.02 -18.32 -35.41
N THR A 115 50.93 -18.56 -34.10
CA THR A 115 49.72 -18.27 -33.33
C THR A 115 50.00 -17.32 -32.19
N SER A 116 49.19 -16.28 -32.08
CA SER A 116 49.23 -15.29 -31.00
C SER A 116 48.96 -15.90 -29.61
N ARG A 117 49.34 -15.15 -28.57
CA ARG A 117 48.80 -15.40 -27.22
C ARG A 117 47.26 -15.29 -27.27
N PRO A 118 46.53 -16.05 -26.44
CA PRO A 118 45.08 -15.92 -26.41
C PRO A 118 44.64 -14.53 -25.93
N LEU A 119 43.61 -13.99 -26.59
CA LEU A 119 42.74 -12.97 -26.04
C LEU A 119 41.57 -13.65 -25.34
N THR A 120 41.45 -13.47 -24.04
CA THR A 120 40.42 -14.07 -23.20
C THR A 120 39.38 -13.03 -22.85
N VAL A 121 38.12 -13.27 -23.19
CA VAL A 121 37.05 -12.28 -22.98
C VAL A 121 35.82 -12.88 -22.32
N LEU A 122 35.14 -12.09 -21.49
CA LEU A 122 33.82 -12.42 -20.96
C LEU A 122 32.72 -11.96 -21.92
N PHE A 123 31.80 -12.85 -22.26
CA PHE A 123 30.65 -12.56 -23.11
C PHE A 123 29.37 -13.15 -22.51
N HIS A 124 28.28 -12.39 -22.48
CA HIS A 124 27.00 -12.87 -22.00
C HIS A 124 25.88 -12.62 -23.01
N ARG A 125 25.22 -13.70 -23.41
CA ARG A 125 23.97 -13.67 -24.15
C ARG A 125 23.12 -14.87 -23.71
N PRO A 126 21.85 -14.70 -23.31
CA PRO A 126 21.06 -13.46 -23.33
C PRO A 126 21.43 -12.44 -22.23
N GLN A 127 21.03 -11.17 -22.43
CA GLN A 127 21.11 -10.10 -21.43
C GLN A 127 20.23 -10.40 -20.19
N PRO A 128 20.49 -9.79 -19.02
CA PRO A 128 19.61 -9.96 -17.86
C PRO A 128 18.17 -9.61 -18.23
N GLY A 129 17.18 -10.29 -17.65
CA GLY A 129 15.76 -10.04 -17.96
C GLY A 129 15.32 -10.51 -19.35
N GLY A 130 16.22 -11.05 -20.18
CA GLY A 130 15.92 -11.61 -21.50
C GLY A 130 15.60 -10.56 -22.58
N GLU A 131 15.33 -11.03 -23.79
CA GLU A 131 14.99 -10.18 -24.93
C GLU A 131 13.47 -9.95 -25.00
N VAL A 132 13.05 -8.69 -24.82
CA VAL A 132 11.66 -8.25 -25.01
C VAL A 132 11.62 -7.28 -26.17
N SER A 133 10.95 -7.67 -27.24
CA SER A 133 10.93 -6.95 -28.52
C SER A 133 9.93 -5.79 -28.57
N THR A 134 9.04 -5.67 -27.58
CA THR A 134 8.06 -4.59 -27.48
C THR A 134 8.49 -3.54 -26.45
N PRO A 135 8.33 -2.23 -26.74
CA PRO A 135 8.50 -1.18 -25.74
C PRO A 135 7.51 -1.33 -24.56
N GLY A 136 7.87 -0.81 -23.40
CA GLY A 136 7.03 -0.80 -22.20
C GLY A 136 7.69 -1.47 -20.99
N ASP A 137 6.88 -2.13 -20.17
CA ASP A 137 7.35 -2.89 -19.01
C ASP A 137 7.92 -4.25 -19.46
N ASN A 138 9.03 -4.67 -18.85
CA ASN A 138 9.57 -6.00 -19.08
C ASN A 138 8.79 -7.03 -18.23
N PRO A 139 8.04 -7.96 -18.85
CA PRO A 139 7.27 -8.98 -18.13
C PRO A 139 8.13 -10.03 -17.42
N ASN A 140 9.42 -10.13 -17.75
CA ASN A 140 10.35 -11.09 -17.15
C ASN A 140 10.96 -10.59 -15.83
N LEU A 141 10.69 -9.33 -15.44
CA LEU A 141 11.15 -8.75 -14.18
C LEU A 141 10.01 -8.83 -13.15
N SER A 142 10.19 -9.62 -12.10
CA SER A 142 9.21 -9.79 -11.02
C SER A 142 9.61 -8.98 -9.79
N LEU A 143 8.64 -8.25 -9.24
CA LEU A 143 8.74 -7.54 -7.96
C LEU A 143 7.56 -7.99 -7.07
N ALA A 144 7.87 -8.58 -5.92
CA ALA A 144 6.90 -9.04 -4.95
C ALA A 144 7.06 -8.33 -3.60
N LEU A 145 5.93 -8.10 -2.93
CA LEU A 145 5.83 -7.45 -1.62
C LEU A 145 5.06 -8.35 -0.64
N PRO A 146 5.26 -8.17 0.68
CA PRO A 146 4.48 -8.85 1.70
C PRO A 146 2.98 -8.53 1.60
N ALA A 147 2.13 -9.50 1.95
CA ALA A 147 0.68 -9.35 1.83
C ALA A 147 0.11 -8.23 2.71
N ASP A 148 0.68 -8.02 3.90
CA ASP A 148 0.30 -6.93 4.82
C ASP A 148 0.61 -5.55 4.22
N VAL A 149 1.72 -5.41 3.51
CA VAL A 149 2.09 -4.15 2.82
C VAL A 149 1.14 -3.86 1.66
N ILE A 150 0.72 -4.89 0.93
CA ILE A 150 -0.26 -4.74 -0.16
C ILE A 150 -1.65 -4.36 0.39
N ALA A 151 -2.05 -4.96 1.52
CA ALA A 151 -3.37 -4.77 2.10
C ALA A 151 -3.50 -3.45 2.88
N ASN A 152 -2.49 -3.11 3.67
CA ASN A 152 -2.54 -2.03 4.66
C ASN A 152 -1.60 -0.87 4.35
N GLY A 153 -0.73 -0.98 3.34
CA GLY A 153 0.32 0.01 3.08
C GLY A 153 1.49 -0.08 4.06
N VAL A 154 2.26 1.00 4.14
CA VAL A 154 3.45 1.12 4.99
C VAL A 154 3.30 2.33 5.92
N ASP A 155 3.04 2.03 7.20
CA ASP A 155 3.10 3.00 8.29
C ASP A 155 4.51 3.08 8.90
N ALA A 156 4.68 3.97 9.88
CA ALA A 156 5.96 4.17 10.56
C ALA A 156 6.51 2.91 11.25
N ALA A 157 5.62 2.12 11.86
CA ALA A 157 5.99 0.91 12.58
C ALA A 157 6.47 -0.18 11.61
N ARG A 158 5.76 -0.36 10.50
CA ARG A 158 6.10 -1.33 9.46
C ARG A 158 7.40 -0.95 8.74
N ALA A 159 7.58 0.33 8.43
CA ALA A 159 8.83 0.83 7.86
C ALA A 159 10.03 0.62 8.79
N ALA A 160 9.84 0.76 10.11
CA ALA A 160 10.89 0.53 11.10
C ALA A 160 11.27 -0.96 11.22
N GLN A 161 10.29 -1.88 11.10
CA GLN A 161 10.55 -3.32 11.03
C GLN A 161 11.28 -3.73 9.74
N GLY A 162 11.04 -2.99 8.67
CA GLY A 162 11.57 -3.26 7.33
C GLY A 162 10.57 -3.99 6.44
N VAL A 163 10.55 -3.57 5.18
CA VAL A 163 9.74 -4.14 4.10
C VAL A 163 10.66 -4.90 3.16
N ILE A 164 10.46 -6.21 3.05
CA ILE A 164 11.22 -7.06 2.13
C ILE A 164 10.62 -6.92 0.74
N VAL A 165 11.42 -6.48 -0.23
CA VAL A 165 11.08 -6.45 -1.64
C VAL A 165 11.83 -7.59 -2.32
N THR A 166 11.09 -8.61 -2.77
CA THR A 166 11.68 -9.77 -3.46
C THR A 166 11.68 -9.50 -4.96
N LEU A 167 12.86 -9.50 -5.55
CA LEU A 167 13.10 -9.25 -6.98
C LEU A 167 13.56 -10.54 -7.66
N GLY A 168 13.06 -10.81 -8.87
CA GLY A 168 13.47 -11.96 -9.66
C GLY A 168 13.53 -11.63 -11.15
N TYR A 169 14.45 -12.25 -11.87
CA TYR A 169 14.57 -12.12 -13.32
C TYR A 169 15.43 -13.25 -13.92
N PRO A 170 15.20 -13.63 -15.19
CA PRO A 170 16.01 -14.64 -15.87
C PRO A 170 17.42 -14.13 -16.18
N TYR A 171 18.36 -15.07 -16.27
CA TYR A 171 19.77 -14.79 -16.56
C TYR A 171 20.44 -13.87 -15.52
N MET A 172 20.01 -13.97 -14.25
CA MET A 172 20.64 -13.33 -13.11
C MET A 172 22.06 -13.87 -12.91
N ARG A 173 23.03 -12.95 -12.78
CA ARG A 173 24.45 -13.29 -12.64
C ARG A 173 25.06 -12.55 -11.46
N ASP A 174 26.14 -13.14 -10.93
CA ASP A 174 27.00 -12.46 -9.97
C ASP A 174 27.46 -11.10 -10.54
N ARG A 175 27.40 -10.07 -9.70
CA ARG A 175 27.69 -8.66 -10.02
C ARG A 175 26.73 -7.93 -10.95
N ASP A 176 25.58 -8.51 -11.27
CA ASP A 176 24.51 -7.71 -11.87
C ASP A 176 24.12 -6.57 -10.90
N VAL A 177 23.87 -5.39 -11.44
CA VAL A 177 23.46 -4.21 -10.67
C VAL A 177 21.96 -3.98 -10.87
N ILE A 178 21.20 -4.22 -9.82
CA ILE A 178 19.79 -3.85 -9.73
C ILE A 178 19.72 -2.36 -9.39
N THR A 179 18.95 -1.61 -10.17
CA THR A 179 18.53 -0.24 -9.84
C THR A 179 17.06 -0.28 -9.47
N LEU A 180 16.75 -0.09 -8.19
CA LEU A 180 15.39 -0.02 -7.65
C LEU A 180 14.96 1.45 -7.55
N ASP A 181 13.92 1.80 -8.30
CA ASP A 181 13.26 3.11 -8.27
C ASP A 181 12.18 3.11 -7.20
N ARG A 182 12.30 4.04 -6.24
CA ARG A 182 11.38 4.22 -5.10
C ARG A 182 10.80 5.62 -5.18
N ASP A 183 9.70 5.73 -5.92
CA ASP A 183 8.99 6.99 -6.13
C ASP A 183 9.92 8.09 -6.67
N SER A 184 10.62 7.79 -7.77
CA SER A 184 11.65 8.64 -8.41
C SER A 184 12.99 8.75 -7.68
N GLN A 185 13.22 7.97 -6.62
CA GLN A 185 14.52 7.86 -5.96
C GLN A 185 15.17 6.51 -6.25
N GLU A 186 16.24 6.51 -7.05
CA GLU A 186 16.97 5.29 -7.40
C GLU A 186 17.91 4.85 -6.27
N MET A 187 17.97 3.54 -6.00
CA MET A 187 19.04 2.89 -5.25
C MET A 187 19.65 1.75 -6.05
N SER A 188 20.94 1.51 -5.85
CA SER A 188 21.64 0.40 -6.50
C SER A 188 21.90 -0.75 -5.51
N TYR A 189 21.78 -1.97 -6.00
CA TYR A 189 22.10 -3.20 -5.29
C TYR A 189 22.88 -4.14 -6.20
N THR A 190 24.03 -4.63 -5.74
CA THR A 190 24.85 -5.56 -6.52
C THR A 190 24.54 -7.00 -6.12
N VAL A 191 24.11 -7.81 -7.08
CA VAL A 191 23.80 -9.22 -6.91
C VAL A 191 25.06 -10.01 -6.59
N ASN A 192 24.99 -10.90 -5.62
CA ASN A 192 26.07 -11.84 -5.31
C ASN A 192 25.81 -13.25 -5.90
N ALA A 193 26.84 -14.10 -5.89
CA ALA A 193 26.76 -15.45 -6.44
C ALA A 193 25.64 -16.35 -5.86
N ASN A 194 25.33 -16.22 -4.55
CA ASN A 194 24.28 -17.03 -3.93
C ASN A 194 22.88 -16.60 -4.39
N GLU A 195 22.66 -15.29 -4.51
CA GLU A 195 21.41 -14.72 -5.04
C GLU A 195 21.22 -15.09 -6.50
N ALA A 196 22.29 -14.98 -7.30
CA ALA A 196 22.28 -15.39 -8.70
C ALA A 196 21.92 -16.87 -8.86
N ALA A 197 22.48 -17.75 -8.02
CA ALA A 197 22.13 -19.17 -8.00
C ALA A 197 20.67 -19.42 -7.56
N ALA A 198 20.13 -18.59 -6.68
CA ALA A 198 18.73 -18.66 -6.24
C ALA A 198 17.74 -18.05 -7.25
N GLY A 199 18.22 -17.23 -8.19
CA GLY A 199 17.39 -16.49 -9.15
C GLY A 199 16.52 -15.41 -8.53
N LYS A 200 16.84 -14.97 -7.29
CA LYS A 200 16.08 -13.98 -6.54
C LYS A 200 16.95 -13.17 -5.58
N VAL A 201 16.54 -11.93 -5.31
CA VAL A 201 17.18 -10.99 -4.39
C VAL A 201 16.13 -10.43 -3.45
N ASP A 202 16.40 -10.41 -2.15
CA ASP A 202 15.56 -9.77 -1.14
C ASP A 202 16.20 -8.46 -0.68
N ILE A 203 15.60 -7.32 -1.04
CA ILE A 203 16.04 -5.99 -0.61
C ILE A 203 15.16 -5.52 0.54
N ILE A 204 15.75 -5.15 1.68
CA ILE A 204 15.01 -4.63 2.84
C ILE A 204 14.97 -3.10 2.77
N LEU A 205 13.79 -2.55 2.50
CA LEU A 205 13.51 -1.11 2.59
C LEU A 205 13.12 -0.72 4.02
N ARG A 206 13.63 0.40 4.49
CA ARG A 206 13.37 0.97 5.82
C ARG A 206 12.83 2.39 5.70
N THR A 207 12.57 3.03 6.84
CA THR A 207 12.00 4.39 6.94
C THR A 207 12.64 5.42 5.99
N ALA A 208 13.96 5.42 5.82
CA ALA A 208 14.65 6.39 4.94
C ALA A 208 14.37 6.15 3.44
N ASP A 209 14.04 4.93 3.05
CA ASP A 209 13.71 4.57 1.67
C ASP A 209 12.33 5.08 1.24
N PHE A 210 11.46 5.37 2.22
CA PHE A 210 10.12 5.91 2.06
C PHE A 210 10.12 7.43 2.32
N TRP A 211 10.76 8.15 1.41
CA TRP A 211 11.13 9.55 1.58
C TRP A 211 9.95 10.54 1.60
N GLN A 212 8.75 10.11 1.18
CA GLN A 212 7.51 10.87 1.33
C GLN A 212 6.32 9.95 1.62
N ASP A 213 5.25 10.54 2.15
CA ASP A 213 3.95 9.87 2.21
C ASP A 213 3.30 10.02 0.84
N ASN A 214 2.84 8.90 0.27
CA ASN A 214 2.22 8.86 -1.04
C ASN A 214 1.28 7.66 -1.12
N PRO A 215 -0.04 7.86 -1.35
CA PRO A 215 -1.00 6.75 -1.47
C PRO A 215 -0.77 5.89 -2.71
N ARG A 216 0.09 6.33 -3.63
CA ARG A 216 0.54 5.58 -4.80
C ARG A 216 2.06 5.66 -4.93
N PHE A 217 2.78 5.38 -3.86
CA PHE A 217 4.24 5.26 -3.87
C PHE A 217 4.66 4.19 -4.87
N ALA A 218 5.41 4.59 -5.90
CA ALA A 218 5.76 3.74 -7.03
C ALA A 218 7.06 2.94 -6.75
N LEU A 219 7.02 1.63 -7.01
CA LEU A 219 8.18 0.74 -6.96
C LEU A 219 8.35 0.02 -8.29
N ARG A 220 9.56 0.06 -8.84
CA ARG A 220 9.96 -0.72 -10.04
C ARG A 220 11.47 -0.86 -10.08
N PHE A 221 11.99 -1.79 -10.86
CA PHE A 221 13.44 -1.96 -10.98
C PHE A 221 13.89 -2.26 -12.41
N ARG A 222 15.17 -2.03 -12.65
CA ARG A 222 15.91 -2.44 -13.85
C ARG A 222 17.23 -3.08 -13.44
N VAL A 223 17.88 -3.78 -14.36
CA VAL A 223 19.16 -4.45 -14.12
C VAL A 223 20.17 -4.05 -15.18
N THR A 224 21.44 -4.02 -14.82
CA THR A 224 22.56 -3.92 -15.76
C THR A 224 23.63 -4.93 -15.36
N ASP A 225 24.10 -5.75 -16.29
CA ASP A 225 25.18 -6.69 -16.02
C ASP A 225 26.56 -6.00 -16.01
N GLN A 226 27.62 -6.73 -15.62
CA GLN A 226 28.98 -6.19 -15.61
C GLN A 226 29.52 -5.80 -17.00
N LEU A 227 28.87 -6.24 -18.08
CA LEU A 227 29.21 -5.86 -19.46
C LEU A 227 28.48 -4.58 -19.90
N GLY A 228 27.58 -4.04 -19.06
CA GLY A 228 26.76 -2.88 -19.37
C GLY A 228 25.48 -3.22 -20.17
N ASN A 229 25.10 -4.49 -20.25
CA ASN A 229 23.85 -4.90 -20.91
C ASN A 229 22.68 -4.68 -19.95
N SER A 230 21.65 -3.94 -20.39
CA SER A 230 20.46 -3.65 -19.59
C SER A 230 19.52 -4.85 -19.49
N SER A 231 18.50 -4.75 -18.62
CA SER A 231 17.43 -5.73 -18.48
C SER A 231 16.45 -5.83 -19.66
N GLY A 232 16.77 -5.26 -20.83
CA GLY A 232 15.98 -5.39 -22.06
C GLY A 232 16.36 -4.31 -23.08
N PRO A 233 16.33 -4.59 -24.39
CA PRO A 233 16.73 -3.61 -25.41
C PRO A 233 15.67 -2.52 -25.65
N GLN A 234 14.40 -2.80 -25.34
CA GLN A 234 13.26 -1.89 -25.53
C GLN A 234 12.44 -1.70 -24.25
N ALA A 235 12.28 -2.76 -23.45
CA ALA A 235 11.62 -2.74 -22.16
C ALA A 235 12.66 -2.96 -21.04
N ILE A 236 13.12 -1.89 -20.41
CA ILE A 236 14.18 -1.96 -19.39
C ILE A 236 13.65 -2.07 -17.96
N TRP A 237 12.46 -1.55 -17.69
CA TRP A 237 11.89 -1.47 -16.33
C TRP A 237 10.91 -2.60 -16.08
N SER A 238 10.84 -3.08 -14.84
CA SER A 238 9.74 -3.94 -14.41
C SER A 238 8.42 -3.17 -14.45
N ARG A 239 7.31 -3.91 -14.40
CA ARG A 239 6.01 -3.30 -14.11
C ARG A 239 6.08 -2.50 -12.81
N THR A 240 5.41 -1.35 -12.78
CA THR A 240 5.30 -0.53 -11.58
C THR A 240 4.29 -1.12 -10.61
N THR A 241 4.72 -1.33 -9.37
CA THR A 241 3.87 -1.70 -8.23
C THR A 241 3.62 -0.46 -7.40
N TYR A 242 2.35 -0.17 -7.10
CA TYR A 242 1.95 0.97 -6.28
C TYR A 242 1.57 0.47 -4.88
N ILE A 243 2.07 1.14 -3.85
CA ILE A 243 1.68 0.92 -2.46
C ILE A 243 1.31 2.24 -1.78
N ASP A 244 0.49 2.17 -0.75
CA ASP A 244 0.23 3.31 0.12
C ASP A 244 1.36 3.43 1.15
N VAL A 245 1.95 4.61 1.25
CA VAL A 245 2.98 4.94 2.24
C VAL A 245 2.49 6.13 3.05
N HIS A 246 2.36 5.96 4.35
CA HIS A 246 1.80 6.95 5.28
C HIS A 246 2.58 7.01 6.60
N ILE A 247 3.90 6.96 6.50
CA ILE A 247 4.82 6.93 7.64
C ILE A 247 4.72 8.20 8.51
N ARG A 248 4.34 9.34 7.94
CA ARG A 248 4.23 10.61 8.66
C ARG A 248 2.81 10.88 9.14
N GLN A 249 1.85 9.99 8.84
CA GLN A 249 0.52 10.04 9.44
C GLN A 249 0.57 9.51 10.88
N PRO A 250 -0.13 10.15 11.83
CA PRO A 250 -0.21 9.61 13.18
C PRO A 250 -0.89 8.25 13.15
N SER A 251 -0.28 7.24 13.78
CA SER A 251 -0.98 5.99 14.09
C SER A 251 -2.13 6.32 15.04
N LEU A 252 -3.36 6.07 14.59
CA LEU A 252 -4.57 6.30 15.37
C LEU A 252 -4.97 5.02 16.11
N ASP A 253 -5.01 5.05 17.44
CA ASP A 253 -5.70 4.02 18.24
C ASP A 253 -7.03 4.61 18.75
N LEU A 254 -8.08 4.37 17.97
CA LEU A 254 -9.42 4.90 18.23
C LEU A 254 -10.16 4.00 19.21
N THR A 255 -9.86 4.16 20.49
CA THR A 255 -10.54 3.46 21.59
C THR A 255 -12.03 3.82 21.67
N LYS A 256 -12.84 2.96 22.29
CA LYS A 256 -14.26 3.23 22.51
C LYS A 256 -14.48 4.53 23.30
N PRO A 257 -15.53 5.31 23.01
CA PRO A 257 -15.82 6.53 23.77
C PRO A 257 -16.23 6.19 25.21
N ARG A 258 -16.43 7.22 26.04
CA ARG A 258 -17.00 7.07 27.40
C ARG A 258 -18.28 7.88 27.52
N VAL A 259 -19.33 7.29 28.08
CA VAL A 259 -20.55 8.00 28.47
C VAL A 259 -20.46 8.26 29.97
N LEU A 260 -20.38 9.52 30.40
CA LEU A 260 -20.10 9.87 31.80
C LEU A 260 -21.19 9.42 32.76
N GLU A 261 -22.44 9.38 32.30
CA GLU A 261 -23.59 8.93 33.09
C GLU A 261 -23.72 7.39 33.13
N ALA A 262 -22.92 6.65 32.36
CA ALA A 262 -22.83 5.19 32.45
C ALA A 262 -21.90 4.78 33.60
N MET A 263 -22.36 4.94 34.85
CA MET A 263 -21.52 4.74 36.04
C MET A 263 -21.44 3.29 36.52
N GLU A 264 -22.27 2.40 35.97
CA GLU A 264 -22.30 0.97 36.32
C GLU A 264 -21.57 0.11 35.28
N LEU A 265 -21.23 -1.12 35.66
CA LEU A 265 -20.58 -2.11 34.78
C LEU A 265 -19.37 -1.53 34.03
N ASN A 266 -18.51 -0.79 34.72
CA ASN A 266 -17.30 -0.20 34.16
C ASN A 266 -17.54 0.73 32.94
N GLY A 267 -18.64 1.49 32.91
CA GLY A 267 -18.93 2.39 31.78
C GLY A 267 -20.00 1.88 30.82
N GLU A 268 -20.58 0.71 31.07
CA GLU A 268 -21.46 -0.01 30.11
C GLU A 268 -22.92 -0.05 30.58
N ARG A 269 -23.24 0.58 31.72
CA ARG A 269 -24.62 0.74 32.17
C ARG A 269 -24.89 2.12 32.72
N LEU A 270 -25.88 2.78 32.13
CA LEU A 270 -26.46 4.04 32.56
C LEU A 270 -27.71 3.76 33.39
N ASN A 271 -27.64 4.13 34.68
CA ASN A 271 -28.79 4.03 35.57
C ASN A 271 -29.70 5.25 35.36
N PHE A 272 -30.83 5.04 34.70
CA PHE A 272 -31.69 6.15 34.28
C PHE A 272 -32.24 6.93 35.48
N GLU A 273 -32.70 6.24 36.53
CA GLU A 273 -33.32 6.89 37.69
C GLU A 273 -32.29 7.55 38.62
N ARG A 274 -31.11 6.94 38.80
CA ARG A 274 -30.07 7.48 39.69
C ARG A 274 -29.19 8.53 39.02
N ASP A 275 -28.69 8.25 37.82
CA ASP A 275 -27.59 9.02 37.21
C ASP A 275 -28.08 10.00 36.14
N PHE A 276 -29.23 9.74 35.53
CA PHE A 276 -29.70 10.50 34.36
C PHE A 276 -31.05 11.18 34.53
N TYR A 277 -31.75 10.98 35.66
CA TYR A 277 -33.17 11.31 35.74
C TYR A 277 -33.49 12.79 35.49
N TYR A 278 -32.59 13.71 35.88
CA TYR A 278 -32.74 15.15 35.65
C TYR A 278 -31.77 15.71 34.58
N ALA A 279 -30.93 14.85 33.98
CA ALA A 279 -29.93 15.29 33.01
C ALA A 279 -30.58 15.66 31.67
N GLU A 280 -30.15 16.79 31.10
CA GLU A 280 -30.61 17.22 29.76
C GLU A 280 -29.84 16.56 28.62
N PHE A 281 -28.62 16.09 28.91
CA PHE A 281 -27.73 15.46 27.94
C PHE A 281 -26.96 14.32 28.59
N ALA A 282 -26.63 13.29 27.80
CA ALA A 282 -25.55 12.37 28.11
C ALA A 282 -24.25 12.94 27.56
N ASN A 283 -23.23 13.00 28.40
CA ASN A 283 -21.94 13.57 28.05
C ASN A 283 -21.01 12.46 27.55
N VAL A 284 -20.64 12.53 26.28
CA VAL A 284 -19.75 11.57 25.62
C VAL A 284 -18.34 12.16 25.54
N GLU A 285 -17.41 11.57 26.27
CA GLU A 285 -15.98 11.88 26.20
C GLU A 285 -15.30 11.06 25.10
N VAL A 286 -14.52 11.74 24.29
CA VAL A 286 -13.68 11.15 23.24
C VAL A 286 -12.24 11.62 23.39
N ASN A 287 -11.34 10.66 23.59
CA ASN A 287 -9.90 10.85 23.51
C ASN A 287 -9.28 9.61 22.81
N TYR A 288 -8.19 9.82 22.07
CA TYR A 288 -7.53 8.74 21.33
C TYR A 288 -6.04 9.02 21.13
N ILE A 289 -5.27 7.95 20.95
CA ILE A 289 -3.84 8.03 20.61
C ILE A 289 -3.70 8.47 19.16
N GLY A 290 -2.72 9.33 18.88
CA GLY A 290 -2.52 9.92 17.56
C GLY A 290 -3.41 11.15 17.29
N SER A 291 -4.12 11.64 18.31
CA SER A 291 -4.82 12.92 18.24
C SER A 291 -3.84 14.06 17.94
N ALA A 292 -4.19 14.90 16.96
CA ALA A 292 -3.37 15.99 16.45
C ALA A 292 -4.24 17.15 15.93
N PRO A 293 -3.72 18.39 15.95
CA PRO A 293 -4.45 19.56 15.46
C PRO A 293 -5.05 19.37 14.06
N GLY A 294 -6.30 19.80 13.87
CA GLY A 294 -6.99 19.80 12.58
C GLY A 294 -7.76 18.53 12.24
N GLN A 295 -7.59 17.44 12.99
CA GLN A 295 -8.46 16.27 12.87
C GLN A 295 -9.89 16.64 13.29
N THR A 296 -10.90 16.10 12.61
CA THR A 296 -12.31 16.34 12.95
C THR A 296 -12.98 15.09 13.47
N VAL A 297 -13.88 15.25 14.45
CA VAL A 297 -14.50 14.15 15.19
C VAL A 297 -16.01 14.33 15.25
N LYS A 298 -16.74 13.23 15.04
CA LYS A 298 -18.21 13.18 15.16
C LYS A 298 -18.65 11.95 15.93
N VAL A 299 -19.54 12.13 16.91
CA VAL A 299 -20.14 11.05 17.70
C VAL A 299 -21.46 10.61 17.10
N PHE A 300 -21.72 9.30 17.19
CA PHE A 300 -22.97 8.66 16.83
C PHE A 300 -23.52 7.91 18.04
N TRP A 301 -24.79 8.17 18.35
CA TRP A 301 -25.58 7.40 19.32
C TRP A 301 -26.61 6.59 18.53
N ILE A 302 -26.41 5.29 18.45
CA ILE A 302 -27.25 4.36 17.71
C ILE A 302 -28.19 3.70 18.73
N GLY A 303 -29.39 4.28 18.85
CA GLY A 303 -30.43 3.78 19.74
C GLY A 303 -31.29 2.69 19.09
N ARG A 304 -32.41 2.38 19.73
CA ARG A 304 -33.33 1.31 19.31
C ARG A 304 -33.92 1.52 17.90
N ASN A 305 -34.29 2.74 17.54
CA ASN A 305 -35.05 3.05 16.31
C ASN A 305 -34.58 4.34 15.60
N ALA A 306 -33.44 4.91 16.04
CA ALA A 306 -32.88 6.12 15.47
C ALA A 306 -31.38 6.19 15.73
N THR A 307 -30.66 6.88 14.85
CA THR A 307 -29.27 7.25 15.06
C THR A 307 -29.17 8.77 15.18
N TYR A 308 -28.70 9.24 16.32
CA TYR A 308 -28.31 10.63 16.50
C TYR A 308 -26.85 10.81 16.11
N GLY A 309 -26.54 11.88 15.37
CA GLY A 309 -25.18 12.31 15.09
C GLY A 309 -24.93 13.68 15.66
N SER A 310 -23.83 13.85 16.39
CA SER A 310 -23.45 15.12 16.99
C SER A 310 -23.03 16.16 15.94
N GLU A 311 -22.75 17.37 16.41
CA GLU A 311 -21.89 18.32 15.72
C GLU A 311 -20.49 17.74 15.47
N ILE A 312 -19.76 18.34 14.53
CA ILE A 312 -18.36 18.02 14.27
C ILE A 312 -17.50 18.94 15.12
N GLN A 313 -16.61 18.37 15.93
CA GLN A 313 -15.60 19.12 16.66
C GLN A 313 -14.22 18.93 16.02
N THR A 314 -13.33 19.92 16.15
CA THR A 314 -11.95 19.87 15.63
C THR A 314 -10.97 19.77 16.79
N VAL A 315 -10.00 18.86 16.68
CA VAL A 315 -8.89 18.73 17.62
C VAL A 315 -7.99 19.96 17.50
N ALA A 316 -7.75 20.65 18.60
CA ALA A 316 -6.93 21.85 18.70
C ALA A 316 -5.46 21.54 19.06
N PHE A 317 -5.22 20.49 19.86
CA PHE A 317 -3.88 20.07 20.29
C PHE A 317 -3.83 18.56 20.55
N ALA A 318 -2.62 18.00 20.52
CA ALA A 318 -2.43 16.56 20.72
C ALA A 318 -2.84 16.12 22.14
N GLY A 319 -3.54 14.99 22.24
CA GLY A 319 -4.05 14.45 23.51
C GLY A 319 -5.30 15.15 24.04
N GLN A 320 -5.94 16.03 23.28
CA GLN A 320 -7.19 16.68 23.69
C GLN A 320 -8.32 15.67 23.93
N THR A 321 -9.08 15.86 25.00
CA THR A 321 -10.36 15.19 25.22
C THR A 321 -11.50 16.08 24.73
N LEU A 322 -12.33 15.55 23.84
CA LEU A 322 -13.52 16.21 23.30
C LEU A 322 -14.77 15.76 24.07
N ASN A 323 -15.73 16.66 24.21
CA ASN A 323 -16.98 16.42 24.93
C ASN A 323 -18.15 16.70 24.00
N PHE A 324 -19.00 15.70 23.79
CA PHE A 324 -20.21 15.80 22.96
C PHE A 324 -21.45 15.60 23.83
N GLN A 325 -22.52 16.33 23.51
CA GLN A 325 -23.77 16.28 24.25
C GLN A 325 -24.83 15.53 23.46
N VAL A 326 -25.19 14.33 23.91
CA VAL A 326 -26.30 13.55 23.33
C VAL A 326 -27.60 13.97 24.01
N PRO A 327 -28.61 14.46 23.26
CA PRO A 327 -29.87 14.91 23.83
C PRO A 327 -30.59 13.84 24.67
N ARG A 328 -31.19 14.25 25.80
CA ARG A 328 -31.94 13.38 26.74
C ARG A 328 -32.95 12.46 26.06
N ASN A 329 -33.64 12.94 25.04
CA ASN A 329 -34.65 12.18 24.31
C ASN A 329 -34.07 10.90 23.66
N GLU A 330 -32.82 10.93 23.20
CA GLU A 330 -32.13 9.76 22.65
C GLU A 330 -31.86 8.69 23.72
N VAL A 331 -31.56 9.10 24.96
CA VAL A 331 -31.36 8.19 26.10
C VAL A 331 -32.69 7.63 26.59
N VAL A 332 -33.73 8.47 26.68
CA VAL A 332 -35.09 8.05 27.09
C VAL A 332 -35.66 6.99 26.14
N ASP A 333 -35.40 7.10 24.84
CA ASP A 333 -35.84 6.12 23.83
C ASP A 333 -35.15 4.75 23.96
N CYS A 334 -34.08 4.68 24.78
CA CYS A 334 -33.29 3.48 25.02
C CYS A 334 -33.56 2.83 26.39
N ILE A 335 -34.48 3.37 27.19
CA ILE A 335 -34.76 2.84 28.54
C ILE A 335 -35.18 1.37 28.48
N GLY A 336 -34.53 0.52 29.29
CA GLY A 336 -34.76 -0.91 29.34
C GLY A 336 -34.15 -1.70 28.18
N THR A 337 -33.43 -1.03 27.27
CA THR A 337 -32.63 -1.64 26.21
C THR A 337 -31.18 -1.19 26.34
N GLY A 338 -30.78 -0.16 25.60
CA GLY A 338 -29.38 0.20 25.39
C GLY A 338 -29.17 0.95 24.07
N ALA A 339 -27.92 1.32 23.82
CA ALA A 339 -27.45 1.99 22.61
C ALA A 339 -26.00 1.59 22.32
N GLU A 340 -25.63 1.64 21.04
CA GLU A 340 -24.24 1.57 20.59
C GLU A 340 -23.73 3.01 20.41
N VAL A 341 -22.58 3.34 21.00
CA VAL A 341 -21.96 4.66 20.93
C VAL A 341 -20.59 4.53 20.28
N ARG A 342 -20.37 5.30 19.21
CA ARG A 342 -19.09 5.32 18.49
C ARG A 342 -18.79 6.71 17.96
N TYR A 343 -17.56 6.95 17.54
CA TYR A 343 -17.18 8.18 16.85
C TYR A 343 -16.37 7.88 15.60
N THR A 344 -16.27 8.87 14.72
CA THR A 344 -15.34 8.83 13.59
C THR A 344 -14.31 9.94 13.71
N VAL A 345 -13.11 9.68 13.20
CA VAL A 345 -12.03 10.67 13.04
C VAL A 345 -11.74 10.85 11.56
N ARG A 346 -11.67 12.10 11.10
CA ARG A 346 -11.20 12.46 9.76
C ARG A 346 -9.90 13.22 9.85
N LEU A 347 -8.92 12.78 9.08
CA LEU A 347 -7.61 13.44 8.99
C LEU A 347 -7.71 14.73 8.16
N PRO A 348 -6.85 15.74 8.42
CA PRO A 348 -6.81 16.96 7.61
C PRO A 348 -6.60 16.65 6.12
N GLY A 349 -7.42 17.25 5.25
CA GLY A 349 -7.29 17.10 3.79
C GLY A 349 -7.78 15.76 3.22
N THR A 350 -8.34 14.86 4.04
CA THR A 350 -8.94 13.61 3.58
C THR A 350 -10.48 13.68 3.61
N ALA A 351 -11.13 12.78 2.87
CA ALA A 351 -12.60 12.63 2.88
C ALA A 351 -13.07 11.39 3.65
N THR A 352 -12.14 10.54 4.09
CA THR A 352 -12.42 9.25 4.71
C THR A 352 -12.63 9.41 6.21
N ASP A 353 -13.75 8.91 6.71
CA ASP A 353 -14.03 8.80 8.15
C ASP A 353 -13.52 7.46 8.68
N ILE A 354 -12.66 7.51 9.70
CA ILE A 354 -12.09 6.33 10.35
C ILE A 354 -12.90 6.05 11.62
N PRO A 355 -13.59 4.91 11.74
CA PRO A 355 -14.45 4.62 12.90
C PRO A 355 -13.64 4.19 14.13
N SER A 356 -14.14 4.54 15.31
CA SER A 356 -13.66 4.02 16.59
C SER A 356 -14.12 2.59 16.83
N ARG A 357 -13.60 1.97 17.89
CA ARG A 357 -14.28 0.83 18.52
C ARG A 357 -15.62 1.28 19.09
N ASP A 358 -16.59 0.37 19.11
CA ASP A 358 -17.93 0.65 19.61
C ASP A 358 -18.01 0.49 21.13
N LEU A 359 -18.81 1.34 21.79
CA LEU A 359 -19.23 1.18 23.18
C LEU A 359 -20.70 0.79 23.19
N ASP A 360 -20.99 -0.45 23.55
CA ASP A 360 -22.35 -0.88 23.86
C ASP A 360 -22.70 -0.51 25.30
N ILE A 361 -23.77 0.24 25.48
CA ILE A 361 -24.31 0.55 26.81
C ILE A 361 -25.72 -0.03 26.99
N THR A 362 -26.05 -0.38 28.22
CA THR A 362 -27.42 -0.68 28.65
C THR A 362 -28.02 0.48 29.42
N VAL A 363 -29.31 0.73 29.26
CA VAL A 363 -30.05 1.71 30.06
C VAL A 363 -31.02 0.96 30.96
N THR A 364 -30.94 1.19 32.27
CA THR A 364 -31.76 0.44 33.24
C THR A 364 -33.25 0.61 32.97
N PRO A 365 -34.07 -0.46 33.11
CA PRO A 365 -35.51 -0.35 33.00
C PRO A 365 -36.08 0.48 34.15
N GLN A 366 -37.26 1.06 33.92
CA GLN A 366 -38.08 1.71 34.95
C GLN A 366 -39.08 0.70 35.56
N LYS A 367 -39.76 1.08 36.65
CA LYS A 367 -40.81 0.26 37.31
C LYS A 367 -41.83 -0.34 36.33
N HIS A 368 -42.20 0.40 35.29
CA HIS A 368 -43.07 -0.09 34.22
C HIS A 368 -42.41 0.12 32.85
N ALA A 369 -42.51 -0.91 32.00
CA ALA A 369 -42.09 -0.80 30.60
C ALA A 369 -43.19 -0.11 29.80
N LEU A 370 -42.99 1.17 29.49
CA LEU A 370 -43.88 1.96 28.65
C LEU A 370 -43.38 1.96 27.21
N ARG A 371 -44.06 1.21 26.35
CA ARG A 371 -43.71 1.10 24.94
C ARG A 371 -44.06 2.37 24.17
N GLU A 372 -43.57 2.42 22.94
CA GLU A 372 -43.85 3.47 21.96
C GLU A 372 -45.38 3.69 21.81
N PRO A 373 -45.87 4.93 21.90
CA PRO A 373 -47.29 5.24 21.70
C PRO A 373 -47.67 5.13 20.21
N THR A 374 -48.96 5.22 19.90
CA THR A 374 -49.43 5.37 18.52
C THR A 374 -50.17 6.69 18.33
N LEU A 375 -50.23 7.16 17.09
CA LEU A 375 -51.10 8.25 16.65
C LEU A 375 -52.18 7.70 15.72
N ASP A 376 -53.39 8.25 15.81
CA ASP A 376 -54.45 7.98 14.83
C ASP A 376 -54.10 8.57 13.44
N GLY A 377 -54.85 8.20 12.41
CA GLY A 377 -54.57 8.62 11.03
C GLY A 377 -54.56 10.14 10.84
N SER A 378 -55.37 10.88 11.61
CA SER A 378 -55.42 12.34 11.64
C SER A 378 -54.38 12.98 12.58
N LYS A 379 -53.63 12.18 13.33
CA LYS A 379 -52.62 12.59 14.33
C LYS A 379 -53.19 13.48 15.45
N THR A 380 -54.50 13.43 15.64
CA THR A 380 -55.26 14.19 16.64
C THR A 380 -55.36 13.48 17.97
N ASN A 381 -55.02 12.19 18.03
CA ASN A 381 -55.08 11.40 19.25
C ASN A 381 -53.83 10.54 19.40
N LEU A 382 -53.13 10.73 20.53
CA LEU A 382 -52.03 9.88 20.96
C LEU A 382 -52.56 8.80 21.91
N ARG A 383 -52.32 7.54 21.56
CA ARG A 383 -52.71 6.40 22.38
C ARG A 383 -51.53 5.92 23.19
N ALA A 384 -51.65 6.09 24.51
CA ALA A 384 -50.67 5.72 25.51
C ALA A 384 -51.00 4.34 26.10
N TYR A 385 -50.16 3.34 25.82
CA TYR A 385 -50.36 1.96 26.31
C TYR A 385 -49.66 1.73 27.66
N HIS A 386 -50.39 1.21 28.64
CA HIS A 386 -49.88 0.96 29.98
C HIS A 386 -50.34 -0.40 30.54
N PRO A 387 -49.60 -0.99 31.50
CA PRO A 387 -50.09 -2.17 32.21
C PRO A 387 -51.36 -1.86 33.01
N ALA A 388 -52.02 -2.88 33.55
CA ALA A 388 -53.09 -2.68 34.52
C ALA A 388 -52.52 -2.01 35.79
N LEU A 389 -53.07 -0.85 36.15
CA LEU A 389 -52.63 -0.05 37.29
C LEU A 389 -53.65 -0.17 38.43
N PHE A 390 -53.16 -0.46 39.64
CA PHE A 390 -54.00 -0.66 40.84
C PHE A 390 -53.94 0.49 41.84
N THR A 391 -53.07 1.48 41.59
CA THR A 391 -53.01 2.74 42.33
C THR A 391 -53.38 3.91 41.41
N PRO A 392 -53.79 5.06 41.96
CA PRO A 392 -54.08 6.26 41.17
C PRO A 392 -52.89 6.74 40.32
N HIS A 393 -53.08 6.91 39.01
CA HIS A 393 -52.05 7.44 38.12
C HIS A 393 -52.59 8.54 37.20
N THR A 394 -51.67 9.36 36.68
CA THR A 394 -51.92 10.32 35.60
C THR A 394 -50.99 10.04 34.41
N ALA A 395 -51.49 10.35 33.23
CA ALA A 395 -50.74 10.34 31.98
C ALA A 395 -50.58 11.78 31.46
N ARG A 396 -49.41 12.11 30.91
CA ARG A 396 -49.15 13.41 30.28
C ARG A 396 -48.42 13.20 28.96
N MET A 397 -48.92 13.79 27.87
CA MET A 397 -48.22 13.74 26.59
C MET A 397 -47.07 14.76 26.56
N ALA A 398 -46.00 14.42 25.83
CA ALA A 398 -44.93 15.33 25.49
C ALA A 398 -44.65 15.26 23.99
N LEU A 399 -44.74 16.41 23.34
CA LEU A 399 -44.72 16.59 21.91
C LEU A 399 -43.50 17.41 21.51
N PHE A 400 -42.58 16.83 20.75
CA PHE A 400 -41.35 17.47 20.30
C PHE A 400 -41.40 17.67 18.79
N GLY A 401 -41.17 18.92 18.38
CA GLY A 401 -41.20 19.36 17.00
C GLY A 401 -40.51 20.72 16.92
N VAL A 402 -41.07 21.68 16.19
CA VAL A 402 -40.58 23.07 16.16
C VAL A 402 -40.44 23.65 17.56
N THR A 403 -41.49 23.48 18.38
CA THR A 403 -41.49 23.85 19.80
C THR A 403 -41.96 22.64 20.61
N ALA A 404 -41.25 22.32 21.70
CA ALA A 404 -41.68 21.30 22.64
C ALA A 404 -42.96 21.74 23.37
N ARG A 405 -43.97 20.87 23.42
CA ARG A 405 -45.23 21.12 24.15
C ARG A 405 -45.56 19.94 25.04
N TYR A 406 -46.04 20.24 26.24
CA TYR A 406 -46.49 19.25 27.20
C TYR A 406 -47.98 19.42 27.44
N GLY A 407 -48.75 18.35 27.33
CA GLY A 407 -50.20 18.39 27.60
C GLY A 407 -50.52 18.52 29.10
N ASP A 408 -51.80 18.52 29.42
CA ASP A 408 -52.27 18.45 30.81
C ASP A 408 -52.07 17.04 31.39
N GLU A 409 -51.99 16.95 32.73
CA GLU A 409 -52.02 15.65 33.41
C GLU A 409 -53.46 15.11 33.42
N ILE A 410 -53.67 13.97 32.74
CA ILE A 410 -54.98 13.31 32.65
C ILE A 410 -55.01 12.11 33.57
N ARG A 411 -56.02 12.00 34.42
CA ARG A 411 -56.18 10.86 35.32
C ARG A 411 -56.52 9.59 34.54
N ILE A 412 -55.79 8.51 34.82
CA ILE A 412 -56.01 7.21 34.17
C ILE A 412 -57.21 6.51 34.82
N THR A 413 -58.10 5.98 33.97
CA THR A 413 -59.23 5.16 34.40
C THR A 413 -58.73 3.79 34.88
N ALA A 414 -59.10 3.40 36.10
CA ALA A 414 -58.69 2.10 36.65
C ALA A 414 -59.18 0.94 35.79
N GLY A 415 -58.33 -0.09 35.62
CA GLY A 415 -58.65 -1.30 34.87
C GLY A 415 -58.53 -1.18 33.34
N THR A 416 -58.09 -0.05 32.79
CA THR A 416 -57.76 0.06 31.35
C THR A 416 -56.31 -0.37 31.07
N SER A 417 -56.02 -0.66 29.80
CA SER A 417 -54.67 -0.93 29.29
C SER A 417 -54.13 0.19 28.39
N GLN A 418 -54.91 1.26 28.22
CA GLN A 418 -54.55 2.40 27.41
C GLN A 418 -55.28 3.67 27.88
N THR A 419 -54.70 4.81 27.54
CA THR A 419 -55.25 6.15 27.74
C THR A 419 -55.11 6.94 26.44
N ASP A 420 -56.19 7.60 26.00
CA ASP A 420 -56.20 8.46 24.82
C ASP A 420 -55.90 9.91 25.24
N LEU A 421 -54.95 10.54 24.55
CA LEU A 421 -54.43 11.87 24.83
C LEU A 421 -54.62 12.75 23.58
N ALA A 422 -55.49 13.76 23.66
CA ALA A 422 -55.83 14.63 22.53
C ALA A 422 -54.66 15.54 22.13
N VAL A 423 -54.15 15.39 20.92
CA VAL A 423 -53.06 16.20 20.37
C VAL A 423 -53.62 17.54 19.88
N PRO A 424 -53.07 18.69 20.31
CA PRO A 424 -53.56 20.00 19.89
C PRO A 424 -53.47 20.20 18.37
N PRO A 425 -54.57 20.53 17.66
CA PRO A 425 -54.55 20.75 16.21
C PRO A 425 -53.56 21.83 15.75
N ALA A 426 -53.35 22.85 16.58
CA ALA A 426 -52.38 23.91 16.31
C ALA A 426 -50.93 23.40 16.27
N TRP A 427 -50.59 22.40 17.09
CA TRP A 427 -49.25 21.80 17.08
C TRP A 427 -49.05 20.93 15.83
N ILE A 428 -50.07 20.19 15.39
CA ILE A 428 -50.02 19.42 14.14
C ILE A 428 -49.80 20.37 12.95
N ALA A 429 -50.53 21.49 12.91
CA ALA A 429 -50.39 22.48 11.84
C ALA A 429 -48.97 23.11 11.80
N GLU A 430 -48.39 23.44 12.95
CA GLU A 430 -47.02 23.98 13.07
C GLU A 430 -45.94 23.03 12.54
N ASN A 431 -46.16 21.73 12.71
CA ASN A 431 -45.18 20.69 12.41
C ASN A 431 -45.40 19.98 11.08
N ARG A 432 -46.45 20.31 10.32
CA ARG A 432 -46.79 19.64 9.05
C ARG A 432 -45.59 19.48 8.13
N GLY A 433 -45.28 18.23 7.76
CA GLY A 433 -44.17 17.88 6.87
C GLY A 433 -42.79 17.90 7.53
N LYS A 434 -42.69 18.09 8.84
CA LYS A 434 -41.44 18.11 9.61
C LYS A 434 -41.28 16.86 10.48
N PRO A 435 -40.05 16.44 10.80
CA PRO A 435 -39.82 15.39 11.77
C PRO A 435 -40.31 15.81 13.16
N ILE A 436 -41.02 14.89 13.82
CA ILE A 436 -41.50 15.03 15.19
C ILE A 436 -41.12 13.80 16.01
N MET A 437 -41.05 14.00 17.32
CA MET A 437 -40.96 12.93 18.30
C MET A 437 -42.06 13.12 19.33
N VAL A 438 -42.78 12.06 19.67
CA VAL A 438 -43.82 12.11 20.69
C VAL A 438 -43.62 10.98 21.68
N ASN A 439 -43.73 11.30 22.96
CA ASN A 439 -43.81 10.31 24.01
C ASN A 439 -44.85 10.74 25.03
N TRP A 440 -45.00 9.96 26.09
CA TRP A 440 -45.86 10.31 27.21
C TRP A 440 -45.26 9.79 28.50
N THR A 441 -45.72 10.35 29.61
CA THR A 441 -45.24 10.01 30.94
C THR A 441 -46.35 9.48 31.82
N LEU A 442 -46.02 8.53 32.68
CA LEU A 442 -46.89 7.96 33.70
C LEU A 442 -46.43 8.43 35.08
N ARG A 443 -47.35 8.96 35.87
CA ARG A 443 -47.08 9.43 37.24
C ARG A 443 -48.06 8.81 38.23
N GLU A 444 -47.53 8.12 39.23
CA GLU A 444 -48.33 7.65 40.38
C GLU A 444 -48.71 8.86 41.25
N THR A 445 -50.00 9.00 41.59
CA THR A 445 -50.54 10.19 42.26
C THR A 445 -50.41 10.05 43.76
N GLY A 446 -50.05 11.14 44.46
CA GLY A 446 -49.96 11.16 45.92
C GLY A 446 -48.71 10.45 46.46
N THR A 447 -47.81 10.03 45.58
CA THR A 447 -46.51 9.47 45.93
C THR A 447 -45.38 10.41 45.48
N GLY A 448 -44.20 10.26 46.08
CA GLY A 448 -42.96 10.90 45.64
C GLY A 448 -42.19 10.07 44.62
N THR A 449 -42.83 9.06 44.01
CA THR A 449 -42.13 8.16 43.06
C THR A 449 -41.76 8.89 41.78
N PRO A 450 -40.62 8.55 41.16
CA PRO A 450 -40.24 9.09 39.86
C PRO A 450 -41.33 8.90 38.80
N ILE A 451 -41.41 9.88 37.89
CA ILE A 451 -42.24 9.82 36.69
C ILE A 451 -41.60 8.82 35.72
N ILE A 452 -42.43 7.99 35.11
CA ILE A 452 -41.99 6.97 34.17
C ILE A 452 -42.18 7.48 32.74
N PHE A 453 -41.19 7.29 31.88
CA PHE A 453 -41.22 7.74 30.48
C PHE A 453 -41.49 6.57 29.53
N SER A 454 -42.32 6.80 28.50
CA SER A 454 -42.41 5.91 27.34
C SER A 454 -41.25 6.11 26.38
N TRP A 455 -41.00 5.09 25.57
CA TRP A 455 -40.24 5.25 24.33
C TRP A 455 -40.87 6.30 23.41
N PHE A 456 -40.06 6.82 22.50
CA PHE A 456 -40.50 7.82 21.53
C PHE A 456 -41.08 7.15 20.28
N LEU A 457 -42.17 7.74 19.79
CA LEU A 457 -42.64 7.56 18.42
C LEU A 457 -42.03 8.68 17.57
N ARG A 458 -41.37 8.30 16.47
CA ARG A 458 -40.73 9.24 15.52
C ARG A 458 -41.39 9.13 14.16
N LEU A 459 -41.83 10.26 13.61
CA LEU A 459 -42.48 10.31 12.29
C LEU A 459 -42.39 11.71 11.66
N ILE A 460 -42.92 11.85 10.44
CA ILE A 460 -43.19 13.15 9.83
C ILE A 460 -44.64 13.56 10.17
N ALA A 461 -44.84 14.76 10.72
CA ALA A 461 -46.16 15.25 11.16
C ALA A 461 -47.12 15.61 10.02
#